data_AF-A0A2D8HJW4-F1
#
_entry.id   AF-A0A2D8HJW4-F1
#
_cell.length_a   1.000
_cell.length_b   1.000
_cell.length_c   1.000
_cell.angle_alpha   90.00
_cell.angle_beta   90.00
_cell.angle_gamma   90.00
#
_symmetry.space_group_name_H-M   'P 1'
#
loop_
_entity.id
_entity.type
_entity.pdbx_description
1 polymer ?
#
loop_
_entity_poly.entity_id
_entity_poly.type
_entity_poly.pdbx_seq_one_letter_code
_entity_poly.pdbx_strand_id
1 'polypeptide(L)' 'MASQSLDKRKQQIAQNLIDTCGLQRALHAARQYGWNDIAEEINDEIMRGSSHNRRRTDPPVQP' A
#
# COMPACT_ATOMS: atom_id res chain seq x y z
N MET A 1 10.36 -19.71 -19.62
CA MET A 1 10.73 -19.17 -18.29
C MET A 1 10.80 -17.62 -18.29
N ALA A 2 9.92 -16.91 -19.00
CA ALA A 2 9.93 -15.44 -19.08
C ALA A 2 8.95 -14.76 -18.10
N SER A 3 7.94 -15.49 -17.61
CA SER A 3 6.85 -14.91 -16.81
C SER A 3 7.27 -14.60 -15.37
N GLN A 4 7.98 -15.51 -14.68
CA GLN A 4 8.35 -15.34 -13.27
C GLN A 4 9.30 -14.15 -13.00
N SER A 5 10.16 -13.82 -13.97
CA SER A 5 11.12 -12.72 -13.85
C SER A 5 10.42 -11.36 -13.86
N LEU A 6 9.32 -11.24 -14.61
CA LEU A 6 8.51 -10.03 -14.65
C LEU A 6 7.75 -9.84 -13.33
N ASP A 7 7.22 -10.91 -12.75
CA ASP A 7 6.48 -10.84 -11.50
C ASP A 7 7.36 -10.41 -10.32
N LYS A 8 8.58 -10.96 -10.20
CA LYS A 8 9.56 -10.49 -9.20
C LYS A 8 9.89 -9.01 -9.34
N ARG A 9 10.05 -8.54 -10.59
CA ARG A 9 10.38 -7.13 -10.85
C ARG A 9 9.21 -6.20 -10.54
N LYS A 10 7.97 -6.60 -10.83
CA LYS A 10 6.75 -5.87 -10.45
C LYS A 10 6.64 -5.74 -8.93
N GLN A 11 6.84 -6.84 -8.19
CA GLN A 11 6.83 -6.83 -6.72
C GLN A 11 7.90 -5.91 -6.15
N GLN A 12 9.12 -5.95 -6.69
CA GLN A 12 10.21 -5.06 -6.23
C GLN A 12 9.87 -3.58 -6.45
N ILE A 13 9.29 -3.23 -7.60
CA ILE A 13 8.89 -1.85 -7.89
C ILE A 13 7.76 -1.43 -6.95
N ALA A 14 6.76 -2.29 -6.74
CA ALA A 14 5.67 -2.03 -5.81
C ALA A 14 6.18 -1.80 -4.38
N GLN A 15 7.09 -2.64 -3.89
CA GLN A 15 7.69 -2.47 -2.56
C GLN A 15 8.43 -1.13 -2.44
N ASN A 16 9.24 -0.78 -3.44
CA ASN A 16 9.93 0.51 -3.45
C ASN A 16 8.94 1.70 -3.44
N LEU A 17 7.80 1.58 -4.14
CA LEU A 17 6.75 2.60 -4.12
C LEU A 17 6.10 2.71 -2.74
N ILE A 18 5.87 1.59 -2.05
CA ILE A 18 5.33 1.59 -0.68
C ILE A 18 6.29 2.29 0.27
N ASP A 19 7.58 1.90 0.26
CA ASP A 19 8.62 2.46 1.12
C ASP A 19 8.84 3.96 0.89
N THR A 20 8.85 4.41 -0.36
CA THR A 20 9.17 5.81 -0.70
C THR A 20 7.96 6.75 -0.66
N CYS A 21 6.80 6.27 -1.09
CA CYS A 21 5.64 7.11 -1.36
C CYS A 21 4.46 6.84 -0.41
N GLY A 22 4.49 5.73 0.33
CA GLY A 22 3.39 5.25 1.14
C GLY A 22 2.35 4.45 0.36
N LEU A 23 1.58 3.66 1.09
CA LEU A 23 0.61 2.68 0.56
C LEU A 23 -0.41 3.29 -0.40
N GLN A 24 -0.94 4.50 -0.14
CA GLN A 24 -1.95 5.12 -0.99
C GLN A 24 -1.43 5.47 -2.39
N ARG A 25 -0.18 5.99 -2.47
CA ARG A 25 0.46 6.30 -3.75
C ARG A 25 0.88 5.03 -4.49
N ALA A 26 1.35 4.03 -3.76
CA ALA A 26 1.67 2.73 -4.34
C ALA A 26 0.43 2.04 -4.94
N LEU A 27 -0.72 2.09 -4.25
CA LEU A 27 -2.00 1.58 -4.75
C LEU A 27 -2.41 2.26 -6.06
N HIS A 28 -2.32 3.60 -6.10
CA HIS A 28 -2.66 4.37 -7.28
C HIS A 28 -1.76 4.01 -8.47
N ALA A 29 -0.45 3.89 -8.23
CA ALA A 29 0.50 3.46 -9.26
C ALA A 29 0.19 2.02 -9.75
N ALA A 30 -0.03 1.07 -8.85
CA ALA A 30 -0.36 -0.32 -9.20
C ALA A 30 -1.61 -0.39 -10.09
N ARG A 31 -2.65 0.41 -9.80
CA ARG A 31 -3.85 0.52 -10.65
C ARG A 31 -3.54 1.10 -12.03
N GLN A 32 -2.71 2.14 -12.11
CA GLN A 32 -2.32 2.73 -13.40
C GLN A 32 -1.51 1.77 -14.28
N TYR A 33 -0.67 0.93 -13.67
CA TYR A 33 0.10 -0.08 -14.39
C TYR A 33 -0.71 -1.36 -14.71
N GLY A 34 -1.94 -1.48 -14.24
CA GLY A 34 -2.77 -2.67 -14.40
C GLY A 34 -2.29 -3.87 -13.56
N TRP A 35 -1.58 -3.63 -12.46
CA TRP A 35 -1.15 -4.67 -11.52
C TRP A 35 -2.26 -4.96 -10.51
N ASN A 36 -3.32 -5.62 -10.98
CA ASN A 36 -4.52 -5.86 -10.17
C ASN A 36 -4.22 -6.64 -8.88
N ASP A 37 -3.42 -7.71 -8.96
CA ASP A 37 -3.07 -8.55 -7.80
C ASP A 37 -2.36 -7.72 -6.71
N ILE A 38 -1.36 -6.94 -7.11
CA ILE A 38 -0.59 -6.06 -6.21
C ILE A 38 -1.48 -4.94 -5.65
N ALA A 39 -2.38 -4.38 -6.47
CA ALA A 39 -3.31 -3.35 -6.03
C ALA A 39 -4.29 -3.88 -4.97
N GLU A 40 -4.76 -5.12 -5.09
CA GLU A 40 -5.59 -5.77 -4.07
C GLU A 40 -4.80 -5.97 -2.77
N GLU A 41 -3.58 -6.51 -2.84
CA GLU A 41 -2.71 -6.69 -1.67
C GLU A 41 -2.46 -5.37 -0.92
N ILE A 42 -2.09 -4.30 -1.63
CA ILE A 42 -1.84 -2.98 -1.02
C ILE A 42 -3.14 -2.41 -0.43
N ASN A 43 -4.27 -2.59 -1.11
CA ASN A 43 -5.56 -2.11 -0.63
C ASN A 43 -5.97 -2.80 0.68
N ASP A 44 -5.77 -4.12 0.77
CA ASP A 44 -5.99 -4.88 2.00
C ASP A 44 -5.08 -4.40 3.14
N GLU A 45 -3.82 -4.11 2.84
CA GLU A 45 -2.89 -3.55 3.81
C GLU A 45 -3.33 -2.16 4.31
N ILE A 46 -3.83 -1.30 3.43
CA ILE A 46 -4.41 0.01 3.81
C ILE A 46 -5.62 -0.19 4.73
N MET A 47 -6.51 -1.14 4.42
CA MET A 47 -7.70 -1.41 5.23
C MET A 47 -7.32 -1.96 6.62
N ARG A 48 -6.31 -2.84 6.68
CA ARG A 48 -5.75 -3.37 7.94
C ARG A 48 -5.05 -2.27 8.75
N GLY A 49 -4.25 -1.42 8.12
CA GLY A 49 -3.53 -0.31 8.76
C GLY A 49 -4.47 0.80 9.26
N SER A 50 -5.53 1.10 8.51
CA SER A 50 -6.56 2.09 8.89
C SER A 50 -7.34 1.70 10.15
N SER A 51 -7.39 0.41 10.48
CA SER A 51 -7.99 -0.10 11.72
C SER A 51 -7.11 0.17 12.96
N HIS A 52 -5.81 0.40 12.78
CA HIS A 52 -4.85 0.58 13.86
C HIS A 52 -4.44 2.04 14.12
N ASN A 53 -4.71 2.96 13.17
CA ASN A 53 -4.34 4.37 13.30
C ASN A 53 -5.45 5.30 13.84
N ARG A 54 -6.56 4.76 14.35
CA ARG A 54 -7.59 5.53 15.09
C ARG A 54 -7.32 5.62 16.60
N ARG A 55 -6.06 5.55 17.05
CA ARG A 55 -5.73 5.90 18.43
C ARG A 55 -5.44 7.41 18.54
N ARG A 56 -6.54 8.15 18.65
CA ARG A 56 -6.79 9.05 19.79
C ARG A 56 -5.64 10.02 20.12
N THR A 57 -5.57 11.12 19.37
CA THR A 57 -4.98 12.38 19.86
C THR A 57 -6.07 13.45 19.90
N ASP A 58 -7.15 13.18 20.64
CA ASP A 58 -8.00 14.27 21.12
C ASP A 58 -7.43 14.67 22.49
N PRO A 59 -6.93 15.91 22.67
CA PRO A 59 -6.44 16.34 23.97
C PRO A 59 -7.62 16.39 24.95
N PRO A 60 -7.44 15.96 26.22
CA PRO A 60 -8.51 16.08 27.20
C PRO A 60 -8.88 17.55 27.38
N VAL A 61 -10.10 17.94 27.01
CA VAL A 61 -10.73 19.18 27.45
C VAL A 61 -10.81 19.11 28.98
N GLN A 62 -10.03 19.95 29.66
CA GLN A 62 -10.13 20.16 31.11
C GLN A 62 -11.14 21.28 31.39
N PRO A 63 -11.96 21.17 32.45
CA PRO A 63 -12.96 22.17 32.85
C PRO A 63 -12.36 23.46 33.39
#